data_AF-A0A7V0UKW0-F1
#
_entry.id   AF-A0A7V0UKW0-F1
#
_cell.length_a   1.000
_cell.length_b   1.000
_cell.length_c   1.000
_cell.angle_alpha   90.00
_cell.angle_beta   90.00
_cell.angle_gamma   90.00
#
_symmetry.space_group_name_H-M   'P 1'
#
loop_
_entity.id
_entity.type
_entity.pdbx_description
1 polymer ?
#
loop_
_entity_poly.entity_id
_entity_poly.type
_entity_poly.pdbx_seq_one_letter_code
_entity_poly.pdbx_strand_id
1 'polypeptide(L)' 'MQSSTVEMNSARTKTFLDIPTAAELAGFSIRHFRRIIEEDQIPIVQIGRKFFILGRDFNTWEATKKSKRN' A
#
# COMPACT_ATOMS: atom_id res chain seq x y z
N MET A 1 22.11 -3.21 -20.93
CA MET A 1 21.99 -3.16 -19.46
C MET A 1 20.55 -3.47 -19.14
N GLN A 2 20.25 -4.72 -18.77
CA GLN A 2 18.90 -5.23 -18.60
C GLN A 2 18.28 -4.63 -17.34
N SER A 3 17.09 -4.05 -17.48
CA SER A 3 16.25 -3.59 -16.38
C SER A 3 15.90 -4.77 -15.48
N SER A 4 16.46 -4.81 -14.27
CA SER A 4 16.11 -5.82 -13.28
C SER A 4 14.70 -5.55 -12.77
N THR A 5 13.71 -6.19 -13.39
CA THR A 5 12.40 -6.39 -12.81
C THR A 5 12.61 -7.21 -11.54
N VAL A 6 12.50 -6.58 -10.38
CA VAL A 6 12.59 -7.26 -9.09
C VAL A 6 11.34 -8.12 -8.95
N GLU A 7 11.45 -9.38 -9.34
CA GLU A 7 10.47 -10.41 -9.04
C GLU A 7 10.44 -10.63 -7.52
N MET A 8 9.62 -9.87 -6.80
CA MET A 8 9.29 -10.13 -5.40
C MET A 8 8.33 -11.32 -5.30
N ASN A 9 8.81 -12.52 -5.61
CA ASN A 9 8.13 -13.75 -5.25
C ASN A 9 8.81 -14.35 -4.01
N SER A 10 8.36 -13.91 -2.84
CA SER A 10 8.55 -14.62 -1.58
C SER A 10 7.29 -14.42 -0.76
N ALA A 11 6.49 -15.48 -0.71
CA ALA A 11 5.23 -15.54 0.00
C ALA A 11 5.33 -14.98 1.44
N ARG A 12 4.39 -14.11 1.80
CA ARG A 12 3.91 -13.87 3.18
C ARG A 12 4.89 -13.30 4.20
N THR A 13 5.97 -12.62 3.81
CA THR A 13 6.57 -11.65 4.72
C THR A 13 5.53 -10.57 4.97
N LYS A 14 5.24 -10.26 6.24
CA LYS A 14 4.41 -9.12 6.66
C LYS A 14 5.07 -7.84 6.14
N THR A 15 4.84 -7.48 4.89
CA THR A 15 5.49 -6.37 4.22
C THR A 15 4.95 -5.08 4.80
N PHE A 16 5.84 -4.20 5.26
CA PHE A 16 5.47 -2.84 5.62
C PHE A 16 5.66 -1.98 4.37
N LEU A 17 4.59 -1.34 3.92
CA LEU A 17 4.62 -0.42 2.78
C LEU A 17 4.65 0.99 3.34
N ASP A 18 5.65 1.79 3.00
CA ASP A 18 5.59 3.21 3.30
C ASP A 18 4.50 3.88 2.44
N ILE A 19 3.97 4.98 2.96
CA ILE A 19 2.84 5.70 2.32
C ILE A 19 3.13 6.03 0.83
N PRO A 20 4.33 6.51 0.44
CA PRO A 20 4.63 6.78 -0.96
C PRO A 20 4.52 5.54 -1.86
N THR A 21 5.11 4.42 -1.46
CA THR A 21 5.05 3.17 -2.24
C THR A 21 3.64 2.60 -2.30
N ALA A 22 2.88 2.65 -1.19
CA ALA A 22 1.47 2.24 -1.19
C ALA A 22 0.62 3.10 -2.15
N ALA A 23 0.87 4.41 -2.21
CA ALA A 23 0.19 5.31 -3.13
C ALA A 23 0.50 4.97 -4.61
N GLU A 24 1.78 4.71 -4.91
CA GLU A 24 2.22 4.31 -6.25
C GLU A 24 1.58 2.99 -6.69
N LEU A 25 1.60 1.97 -5.82
CA LEU A 25 0.98 0.67 -6.09
C LEU A 25 -0.53 0.78 -6.33
N ALA A 26 -1.20 1.66 -5.59
CA ALA A 26 -2.63 1.91 -5.75
C ALA A 26 -2.98 2.85 -6.93
N GLY A 27 -1.97 3.43 -7.61
CA GLY A 27 -2.17 4.35 -8.73
C GLY A 27 -2.68 5.74 -8.34
N PHE A 28 -2.41 6.19 -7.11
CA PHE A 28 -2.81 7.50 -6.61
C PHE A 28 -1.62 8.43 -6.37
N SER A 29 -1.86 9.74 -6.41
CA SER A 29 -0.89 10.70 -5.86
C SER A 29 -0.81 10.56 -4.34
N ILE A 30 0.35 10.83 -3.75
CA ILE A 30 0.56 10.71 -2.29
C ILE A 30 -0.47 11.54 -1.50
N ARG A 31 -0.78 12.76 -1.96
CA ARG A 31 -1.76 13.64 -1.32
C ARG A 31 -3.16 13.01 -1.32
N HIS A 32 -3.57 12.45 -2.45
CA HIS A 32 -4.86 11.78 -2.56
C HIS A 32 -4.87 10.50 -1.71
N PHE A 33 -3.80 9.72 -1.75
CA PHE A 33 -3.71 8.49 -0.99
C PHE A 33 -3.77 8.72 0.53
N ARG A 34 -3.19 9.82 1.04
CA ARG A 34 -3.37 10.22 2.46
C ARG A 34 -4.83 10.48 2.81
N ARG A 35 -5.58 11.15 1.93
CA ARG A 35 -7.00 11.39 2.11
C ARG A 35 -7.78 10.07 2.13
N ILE A 36 -7.43 9.13 1.26
CA ILE A 36 -8.01 7.78 1.23
C ILE A 36 -7.73 7.03 2.54
N ILE A 37 -6.50 7.07 3.05
CA ILE A 37 -6.14 6.45 4.34
C ILE A 37 -7.04 6.98 5.46
N GLU A 38 -7.29 8.28 5.49
CA GLU A 38 -8.17 8.92 6.47
C GLU A 38 -9.66 8.57 6.25
N GLU A 39 -10.16 8.63 5.02
CA GLU A 39 -11.56 8.37 4.69
C GLU A 39 -11.95 6.90 4.88
N ASP A 40 -11.09 5.97 4.46
CA ASP A 40 -11.31 4.53 4.55
C ASP A 40 -10.75 3.91 5.84
N GLN A 41 -10.16 4.71 6.71
CA GLN A 41 -9.56 4.28 7.99
C GLN A 41 -8.56 3.13 7.82
N ILE A 42 -7.68 3.25 6.82
CA ILE A 42 -6.64 2.22 6.57
C ILE A 42 -5.64 2.25 7.73
N PRO A 43 -5.38 1.11 8.41
CA PRO A 43 -4.43 1.07 9.51
C PRO A 43 -3.02 1.49 9.10
N ILE A 44 -2.45 2.42 9.85
CA ILE A 44 -1.06 2.84 9.73
C ILE A 44 -0.29 2.53 11.01
N VAL A 45 0.98 2.17 10.84
CA VAL A 45 1.93 1.97 11.92
C VAL A 45 3.09 2.94 11.78
N GLN A 46 3.52 3.52 12.90
CA GLN A 46 4.66 4.40 12.93
C GLN A 46 5.91 3.62 13.33
N ILE A 47 6.96 3.71 12.52
CA ILE A 47 8.27 3.13 12.82
C ILE A 47 9.30 4.26 12.71
N GLY A 48 9.82 4.69 13.86
CA GLY A 48 10.63 5.89 13.96
C GLY A 48 9.85 7.14 13.52
N ARG A 49 10.35 7.82 12.48
CA ARG A 49 9.74 9.04 11.91
C ARG A 49 8.92 8.80 10.64
N LYS A 50 8.74 7.54 10.24
CA LYS A 50 8.02 7.17 9.02
C LYS A 50 6.75 6.40 9.36
N PHE A 51 5.77 6.51 8.46
CA PHE A 51 4.49 5.82 8.54
C PHE A 51 4.44 4.72 7.49
N PHE A 52 3.88 3.59 7.89
CA PHE A 52 3.75 2.40 7.06
C PHE A 52 2.35 1.83 7.15
N ILE A 53 1.94 1.10 6.13
CA ILE A 53 0.74 0.27 6.09
C ILE A 53 1.21 -1.18 6.06
N LEU A 54 0.53 -2.05 6.81
CA LEU A 54 0.78 -3.48 6.69
C LEU A 54 0.26 -3.97 5.33
N GLY A 55 1.05 -4.74 4.60
CA GLY A 55 0.69 -5.26 3.28
C GLY A 55 -0.60 -6.06 3.29
N ARG A 56 -0.91 -6.74 4.42
CA ARG A 56 -2.22 -7.40 4.62
C ARG A 56 -3.38 -6.40 4.57
N ASP A 57 -3.25 -5.28 5.28
CA ASP A 57 -4.30 -4.27 5.38
C ASP A 57 -4.45 -3.54 4.05
N PHE A 58 -3.34 -3.23 3.39
CA PHE A 58 -3.33 -2.69 2.04
C PHE A 58 -4.06 -3.61 1.05
N ASN A 59 -3.71 -4.90 1.01
CA ASN A 59 -4.36 -5.86 0.10
C ASN A 59 -5.84 -6.05 0.41
N THR A 60 -6.20 -6.04 1.70
CA THR A 60 -7.60 -6.15 2.13
C THR A 60 -8.40 -4.94 1.66
N TRP A 61 -7.89 -3.73 1.90
CA TRP A 61 -8.50 -2.50 1.40
C TRP A 61 -8.61 -2.49 -0.13
N GLU A 62 -7.53 -2.85 -0.84
CA GLU A 62 -7.52 -2.86 -2.30
C GLU A 62 -8.59 -3.81 -2.87
N ALA A 63 -8.75 -4.99 -2.26
CA ALA A 63 -9.80 -5.93 -2.63
C ALA A 63 -11.20 -5.34 -2.45
N THR A 64 -11.47 -4.60 -1.35
CA THR A 64 -12.77 -3.96 -1.14
C THR A 64 -13.12 -2.92 -2.20
N LYS A 65 -12.11 -2.18 -2.71
CA LYS A 65 -12.31 -1.17 -3.77
C LYS A 65 -12.52 -1.82 -5.14
N LYS A 66 -11.81 -2.91 -5.44
CA LYS A 66 -12.02 -3.69 -6.67
C LYS A 66 -13.42 -4.30 -6.71
N SER A 67 -13.92 -4.83 -5.60
CA SER A 67 -15.29 -5.38 -5.51
C SER A 67 -16.39 -4.33 -5.69
N LYS A 68 -16.13 -3.05 -5.38
CA LYS A 68 -17.11 -1.96 -5.57
C LYS A 68 -17.19 -1.45 -7.02
N ARG A 69 -16.26 -1.86 -7.90
CA ARG A 69 -16.19 -1.42 -9.30
C ARG A 69 -16.90 -2.37 -10.29
N ASN A 70 -17.44 -3.49 -9.80
CA ASN A 70 -18.20 -4.46 -10.59
C ASN A 70 -19.70 -4.38 -10.29
#